data_AF-A0A4R1L427-F1
#
_entry.id   AF-A0A4R1L427-F1
#
_cell.length_a   1.000
_cell.length_b   1.000
_cell.length_c   1.000
_cell.angle_alpha   90.00
_cell.angle_beta   90.00
_cell.angle_gamma   90.00
#
_symmetry.space_group_name_H-M   'P 1'
#
loop_
_entity.id
_entity.type
_entity.pdbx_description
1 polymer ?
#
loop_
_entity_poly.entity_id
_entity_poly.type
_entity_poly.pdbx_seq_one_letter_code
_entity_poly.pdbx_strand_id
1 'polypeptide(L)' 'MKKTLFILTALLLLNGLTGCGTIVQLIDPTEKYQAYDGTKFDWQQAQKWGLPILDLPLSFLLDTALLPYVWSQEE' A
#
# COMPACT_ATOMS: atom_id res chain seq x y z
N MET A 1 8.17 12.97 -21.55
CA MET A 1 6.69 13.07 -21.58
C MET A 1 6.00 11.76 -21.22
N LYS A 2 6.15 10.66 -21.98
CA LYS A 2 5.51 9.36 -21.65
C LYS A 2 5.88 8.82 -20.25
N LYS A 3 7.16 8.87 -19.86
CA LYS A 3 7.63 8.42 -18.53
C LYS A 3 7.02 9.25 -17.38
N THR A 4 6.98 10.56 -17.55
CA THR A 4 6.38 11.50 -16.58
C THR A 4 4.88 11.27 -16.42
N LEU A 5 4.19 11.00 -17.52
CA LEU A 5 2.77 10.64 -17.52
C LEU A 5 2.53 9.30 -16.82
N PHE A 6 3.40 8.31 -17.03
CA PHE A 6 3.35 7.02 -16.35
C PHE A 6 3.54 7.16 -14.84
N ILE A 7 4.50 7.98 -14.40
CA ILE A 7 4.76 8.27 -13.00
C ILE A 7 3.58 9.00 -12.36
N LEU A 8 3.00 10.00 -13.03
CA LEU A 8 1.80 10.71 -12.57
C LEU A 8 0.58 9.79 -12.46
N THR A 9 0.42 8.87 -13.41
CA THR A 9 -0.69 7.90 -13.39
C THR A 9 -0.49 6.89 -12.25
N ALA A 10 0.73 6.43 -12.01
CA ALA A 10 1.05 5.57 -10.87
C ALA A 10 0.81 6.29 -9.53
N LEU A 11 1.19 7.56 -9.41
CA LEU A 11 0.94 8.38 -8.20
C LEU A 11 -0.55 8.61 -7.96
N LEU A 12 -1.34 8.87 -9.02
CA LEU A 12 -2.79 9.01 -8.91
C LEU A 12 -3.46 7.69 -8.53
N LEU A 13 -2.98 6.56 -9.04
CA LEU A 13 -3.45 5.24 -8.64
C LEU A 13 -3.09 4.95 -7.18
N LEU A 14 -1.87 5.25 -6.74
CA LEU A 14 -1.46 5.10 -5.33
C LEU A 14 -2.25 5.99 -4.37
N ASN A 15 -2.64 7.20 -4.78
CA ASN A 15 -3.55 8.06 -4.00
C ASN A 15 -5.02 7.63 -4.09
N GLY A 16 -5.41 6.92 -5.15
CA GLY A 16 -6.76 6.37 -5.36
C GLY A 16 -6.99 5.00 -4.71
N LEU A 17 -5.92 4.24 -4.43
CA LEU A 17 -5.94 3.07 -3.56
C LEU A 17 -6.10 3.55 -2.11
N THR A 18 -7.35 3.84 -1.73
CA THR A 18 -8.00 3.41 -0.47
C THR A 18 -7.17 3.29 0.82
N GLY A 19 -6.12 4.09 1.03
CA GLY A 19 -5.54 4.35 2.35
C GLY A 19 -6.54 5.04 3.30
N CYS A 20 -7.67 5.49 2.76
CA CYS A 20 -8.78 6.11 3.46
C CYS A 20 -9.33 5.25 4.61
N GLY A 21 -9.40 3.92 4.50
CA GLY A 21 -9.96 3.09 5.59
C GLY A 21 -9.18 3.20 6.90
N THR A 22 -7.84 3.25 6.81
CA THR A 22 -6.96 3.40 7.98
C THR A 22 -6.91 4.86 8.47
N ILE A 23 -6.93 5.82 7.55
CA ILE A 23 -6.93 7.25 7.90
C ILE A 23 -8.25 7.67 8.56
N VAL A 24 -9.40 7.20 8.08
CA VAL A 24 -10.72 7.51 8.64
C VAL A 24 -10.84 7.01 10.08
N GLN A 25 -10.35 5.81 10.37
CA GLN A 25 -10.39 5.26 11.74
C GLN A 25 -9.44 5.98 12.72
N LEU A 26 -8.34 6.56 12.23
CA LEU A 26 -7.46 7.41 13.04
C LEU A 26 -8.08 8.78 13.34
N ILE A 27 -8.97 9.27 12.47
CA ILE A 27 -9.66 10.56 12.61
C ILE A 27 -10.95 10.43 13.44
N ASP A 28 -11.69 9.33 13.28
CA ASP A 28 -12.87 9.02 14.08
C ASP A 28 -12.78 7.59 14.67
N PRO A 29 -12.27 7.46 15.90
CA PRO A 29 -12.08 6.17 16.55
C PRO A 29 -13.38 5.52 17.02
N THR A 30 -14.54 6.20 16.87
CA THR A 30 -15.84 5.63 17.25
C THR A 30 -16.33 4.58 16.27
N GLU A 31 -15.88 4.65 15.01
CA GLU A 31 -16.14 3.61 14.02
C GLU A 31 -15.05 2.53 14.04
N LYS A 32 -15.48 1.27 13.94
CA LYS A 32 -14.54 0.14 13.81
C LYS A 32 -13.92 0.15 12.43
N TYR A 33 -12.66 -0.23 12.34
CA TYR A 33 -12.00 -0.52 11.07
C TYR A 33 -12.87 -1.41 10.20
N GLN A 34 -13.24 -0.91 9.02
CA GLN A 34 -13.86 -1.73 7.99
C GLN A 34 -12.79 -1.99 6.94
N ALA A 35 -12.22 -3.20 6.96
CA ALA A 35 -11.33 -3.63 5.90
C ALA A 35 -12.04 -3.53 4.54
N TYR A 36 -11.31 -3.10 3.52
CA TYR A 36 -11.82 -3.08 2.15
C TYR A 36 -12.23 -4.49 1.70
N ASP A 37 -13.29 -4.59 0.90
CA ASP A 37 -13.87 -5.89 0.55
C ASP A 37 -12.93 -6.78 -0.27
N GLY A 38 -12.05 -6.19 -1.09
CA GLY A 38 -10.99 -6.95 -1.76
C GLY A 38 -10.03 -7.61 -0.76
N THR A 39 -9.62 -6.88 0.29
CA THR A 39 -8.76 -7.43 1.35
C THR A 39 -9.44 -8.58 2.10
N LYS A 40 -10.75 -8.49 2.33
CA LYS A 40 -11.52 -9.60 2.94
C LYS A 40 -11.55 -10.84 2.04
N PHE A 41 -11.74 -10.64 0.73
CA PHE A 41 -11.71 -11.73 -0.25
C PHE A 41 -10.33 -12.38 -0.31
N ASP A 42 -9.27 -11.59 -0.46
CA ASP A 42 -7.89 -12.08 -0.53
C ASP A 42 -7.52 -12.87 0.73
N TRP A 43 -7.95 -12.39 1.90
CA TRP A 43 -7.80 -13.11 3.17
C TRP A 43 -8.46 -14.49 3.15
N GLN A 44 -9.73 -14.57 2.75
CA GLN A 44 -10.46 -15.84 2.65
C GLN A 44 -9.81 -16.81 1.67
N GLN A 45 -9.28 -16.29 0.56
CA GLN A 45 -8.63 -17.12 -0.46
C GLN A 45 -7.27 -17.62 -0.01
N ALA A 46 -6.45 -16.78 0.63
CA ALA A 46 -5.17 -17.21 1.19
C ALA A 46 -5.33 -18.30 2.26
N GLN A 47 -6.37 -18.21 3.11
CA GLN A 47 -6.71 -19.27 4.06
C GLN A 47 -6.99 -20.61 3.37
N LYS A 48 -7.72 -20.60 2.24
CA LYS A 48 -7.99 -21.81 1.45
C LYS A 48 -6.74 -22.35 0.76
N TRP A 49 -5.84 -21.47 0.32
CA TRP A 49 -4.62 -21.83 -0.38
C TRP A 49 -3.46 -22.20 0.53
N GLY A 50 -3.61 -22.02 1.85
CA GLY A 50 -2.52 -22.23 2.80
C GLY A 50 -1.37 -21.25 2.62
N LEU A 51 -1.66 -20.05 2.08
CA LEU A 51 -0.65 -19.02 1.83
C LEU A 51 -0.60 -18.03 2.99
N PRO A 52 0.60 -17.71 3.52
CA PRO A 52 0.74 -16.65 4.50
C PRO A 52 0.50 -15.29 3.82
N ILE A 53 -0.32 -14.45 4.45
CA ILE A 53 -0.44 -13.03 4.07
C ILE A 53 0.47 -12.23 4.99
N LEU A 54 1.32 -11.40 4.39
CA LEU A 54 2.13 -10.41 5.07
C LEU A 54 1.64 -9.03 4.66
N ASP A 55 1.03 -8.31 5.60
CA ASP A 55 0.65 -6.90 5.40
C ASP A 55 1.86 -6.02 5.76
N LEU A 56 2.35 -5.24 4.80
CA LEU A 56 3.48 -4.33 4.97
C LEU A 56 3.04 -2.89 4.66
N PRO A 57 3.43 -1.91 5.49
CA PRO A 57 3.23 -0.51 5.14
C PRO A 57 3.87 -0.18 3.79
N LEU A 58 3.15 0.53 2.92
CA LEU A 58 3.69 0.95 1.63
C LEU A 58 4.98 1.78 1.80
N SER A 59 5.06 2.59 2.85
CA SER A 59 6.27 3.35 3.19
C SER A 59 7.48 2.44 3.38
N PHE A 60 7.32 1.31 4.08
CA PHE A 60 8.40 0.35 4.27
C PHE A 60 8.90 -0.22 2.94
N LEU A 61 7.99 -0.57 2.02
CA LEU A 61 8.37 -1.05 0.68
C LEU A 61 9.10 0.03 -0.12
N LEU A 62 8.62 1.27 -0.08
CA LEU A 62 9.20 2.39 -0.78
C LEU A 62 10.60 2.73 -0.24
N ASP A 63 10.74 2.83 1.07
CA ASP A 63 12.01 3.10 1.76
C ASP A 63 13.03 2.02 1.40
N THR A 64 12.62 0.75 1.45
CA THR A 64 13.49 -0.39 1.09
C THR A 64 13.90 -0.35 -0.38
N ALA A 65 12.96 -0.05 -1.29
CA ALA A 65 13.24 0.02 -2.73
C ALA A 65 14.18 1.19 -3.08
N LEU A 66 14.18 2.27 -2.27
CA LEU A 66 15.02 3.44 -2.47
C LEU A 66 16.42 3.30 -1.85
N LEU A 67 16.66 2.32 -0.96
CA LEU A 67 17.97 2.11 -0.33
C LEU A 67 19.15 2.05 -1.32
N PRO A 68 19.09 1.29 -2.44
CA PRO A 68 20.20 1.25 -3.39
C PRO A 68 20.47 2.59 -4.06
N TYR A 69 19.41 3.36 -4.32
CA TYR A 69 19.56 4.71 -4.87
C TYR A 69 20.25 5.63 -3.86
N VAL A 70 19.82 5.63 -2.60
CA VAL A 70 20.45 6.42 -1.54
C VAL A 70 21.92 6.05 -1.38
N TRP A 71 22.27 4.76 -1.31
CA TRP A 71 23.65 4.31 -1.22
C TRP A 71 24.52 4.75 -2.40
N SER A 72 23.98 4.79 -3.62
CA SER A 72 24.72 5.29 -4.79
C SER A 72 25.03 6.78 -4.78
N GLN A 73 24.41 7.56 -3.88
CA GLN A 73 24.68 9.00 -3.74
C GLN A 73 25.73 9.29 -2.65
N GLU A 74 26.15 8.27 -1.89
CA GLU A 74 27.17 8.40 -0.83
C GLU A 74 28.61 8.12 -1.33
N GLU A 75 28.76 7.64 -2.57
CA GLU A 75 30.03 7.59 -3.33
C GLU A 75 30.26 8.87 -4.16
#